data_AF-A0A2E5FFC9-F1
#
_entry.id   AF-A0A2E5FFC9-F1
#
_cell.length_a   1.000
_cell.length_b   1.000
_cell.length_c   1.000
_cell.angle_alpha   90.00
_cell.angle_beta   90.00
_cell.angle_gamma   90.00
#
_symmetry.space_group_name_H-M   'P 1'
#
loop_
_entity.id
_entity.type
_entity.pdbx_description
1 polymer ?
#
loop_
_entity_poly.entity_id
_entity_poly.type
_entity_poly.pdbx_seq_one_letter_code
_entity_poly.pdbx_strand_id
1 'polypeptide(L)'
;MSDNKDHASVKQYIQVAIILALITWLEVVMPNWPVQWVFTFGLLILAIFKFVYVIQIFMHLKYDNKFFTILLFFGLFLAVGTISALMKIYDRDFTLPSFMAQSMGHEETSTDHSGESDQASVVEDCAERVPFDIEIIASDPMNFDIDEIVVPSCSTITLTLVNDSNMEHNFVLISEGKGNEIAMAAVDAGPLNNYVPESEDVLFGGALVKPQITESFTFDSPPIGEYEFLCTFPGHYVFMKGSFTVE
;
A
#
# COMPACT_ATOMS: atom_id res chain seq x y z
N MET A 1 -6.79 59.27 12.41
CA MET A 1 -6.40 58.66 13.70
C MET A 1 -6.44 57.15 13.52
N SER A 2 -5.27 56.52 13.53
CA SER A 2 -4.95 55.08 13.59
C SER A 2 -6.05 54.05 13.29
N ASP A 3 -6.05 53.54 12.06
CA ASP A 3 -6.71 52.29 11.67
C ASP A 3 -5.74 51.14 12.00
N ASN A 4 -5.85 50.57 13.21
CA ASN A 4 -5.02 49.44 13.64
C ASN A 4 -5.80 48.16 13.34
N LYS A 5 -5.68 47.66 12.10
CA LYS A 5 -6.29 46.38 11.71
C LYS A 5 -5.43 45.25 12.28
N ASP A 6 -6.08 44.38 13.05
CA ASP A 6 -5.55 43.24 13.79
C ASP A 6 -4.91 42.17 12.89
N HIS A 7 -3.75 42.48 12.29
CA HIS A 7 -2.94 41.51 11.56
C HIS A 7 -1.77 41.05 12.41
N ALA A 8 -1.53 39.74 12.44
CA ALA A 8 -0.41 39.18 13.18
C ALA A 8 0.92 39.81 12.70
N SER A 9 1.77 40.20 13.64
CA SER A 9 3.07 40.79 13.34
C SER A 9 3.99 39.77 12.68
N VAL A 10 4.88 40.22 11.78
CA VAL A 10 5.93 39.38 11.18
C VAL A 10 6.72 38.61 12.25
N LYS A 11 6.96 39.21 13.42
CA LYS A 11 7.60 38.54 14.56
C LYS A 11 6.79 37.34 15.08
N GLN A 12 5.47 37.44 15.08
CA GLN A 12 4.58 36.34 15.50
C GLN A 12 4.61 35.19 14.49
N TYR A 13 4.63 35.47 13.19
CA TYR A 13 4.75 34.44 12.16
C TYR A 13 6.09 33.69 12.25
N ILE A 14 7.19 34.42 12.46
CA ILE A 14 8.51 33.80 12.62
C ILE A 14 8.55 32.93 13.89
N GLN A 15 7.98 33.39 15.00
CA GLN A 15 7.90 32.61 16.24
C GLN A 15 7.07 31.33 16.05
N VAL A 16 5.93 31.43 15.38
CA VAL A 16 5.07 30.28 15.04
C VAL A 16 5.81 29.27 14.17
N ALA A 17 6.53 29.73 13.14
CA ALA A 17 7.29 28.87 12.25
C ALA A 17 8.39 28.10 12.99
N ILE A 18 9.10 28.75 13.92
CA ILE A 18 10.11 28.09 14.75
C ILE A 18 9.48 27.03 15.66
N ILE A 19 8.36 27.35 16.31
CA ILE A 19 7.65 26.39 17.16
C ILE A 19 7.18 25.18 16.35
N LEU A 20 6.56 25.40 15.18
CA LEU A 20 6.11 24.32 14.31
C LEU A 20 7.28 23.47 13.81
N ALA A 21 8.39 24.08 13.43
CA ALA A 21 9.60 23.37 13.01
C ALA A 21 10.17 22.49 14.13
N LEU A 22 10.20 22.98 15.37
CA LEU A 22 10.65 22.20 16.52
C LEU A 22 9.73 21.01 16.81
N ILE A 23 8.40 21.20 16.74
CA ILE A 23 7.46 20.10 16.92
C ILE A 23 7.59 19.10 15.76
N THR A 24 7.83 19.53 14.52
CA THR A 24 8.05 18.61 13.37
C THR A 24 9.35 17.84 13.52
N TRP A 25 10.41 18.50 13.98
CA TRP A 25 11.66 17.81 14.28
C TRP A 25 11.47 16.75 15.38
N LEU A 26 10.73 17.07 16.45
CA LEU A 26 10.40 16.11 17.51
C LEU A 26 9.57 14.92 16.97
N GLU A 27 8.58 15.18 16.11
CA GLU A 27 7.77 14.13 15.47
C GLU A 27 8.58 13.19 14.59
N VAL A 28 9.62 13.68 13.92
CA VAL A 28 10.48 12.85 13.05
C VAL A 28 11.47 12.02 13.87
N VAL A 29 11.93 12.54 15.01
CA VAL A 29 12.95 11.88 15.84
C VAL A 29 12.36 10.87 16.82
N MET A 30 11.20 11.15 17.42
CA MET A 30 10.60 10.29 18.45
C MET A 30 10.18 8.87 18.01
N PRO A 31 9.72 8.61 16.77
CA PRO A 31 9.35 7.27 16.32
C PRO A 31 10.48 6.23 16.39
N ASN A 32 11.73 6.69 16.34
CA ASN A 32 12.92 5.84 16.38
C ASN A 32 13.34 5.46 17.82
N TRP A 33 12.57 5.85 18.85
CA TRP A 33 12.83 5.54 20.25
C TRP A 33 12.17 4.20 20.67
N PRO A 34 12.78 3.40 21.57
CA PRO A 34 12.32 2.07 21.95
C PRO A 34 10.90 1.92 22.57
N VAL A 35 10.10 2.99 22.67
CA VAL A 35 8.77 2.98 23.31
C VAL A 35 7.69 3.43 22.32
N GLN A 36 7.53 2.70 21.22
CA GLN A 36 6.77 3.15 20.04
C GLN A 36 5.27 3.40 20.30
N TRP A 37 4.60 2.58 21.12
CA TRP A 37 3.16 2.68 21.35
C TRP A 37 2.72 3.99 22.04
N VAL A 38 3.51 4.52 22.99
CA VAL A 38 3.23 5.81 23.64
C VAL A 38 3.42 6.97 22.65
N PHE A 39 4.39 6.85 21.75
CA PHE A 39 4.65 7.87 20.75
C PHE A 39 3.58 7.88 19.67
N THR A 40 3.04 6.75 19.20
CA THR A 40 2.01 6.74 18.16
C THR A 40 0.76 7.55 18.54
N PHE A 41 0.22 7.33 19.75
CA PHE A 41 -0.94 8.11 20.22
C PHE A 41 -0.57 9.57 20.54
N GLY A 42 0.63 9.81 21.07
CA GLY A 42 1.12 11.17 21.32
C GLY A 42 1.35 11.98 20.03
N LEU A 43 1.83 11.35 18.97
CA LEU A 43 2.09 11.95 17.67
C LEU A 43 0.78 12.34 16.97
N LEU A 44 -0.27 11.51 17.09
CA LEU A 44 -1.60 11.86 16.59
C LEU A 44 -2.14 13.13 17.26
N ILE A 45 -1.97 13.23 18.58
CA ILE A 45 -2.36 14.42 19.33
C ILE A 45 -1.55 15.64 18.86
N LEU A 46 -0.23 15.51 18.71
CA LEU A 46 0.63 16.59 18.21
C LEU A 46 0.26 17.04 16.77
N ALA A 47 -0.09 16.10 15.90
CA ALA A 47 -0.55 16.39 14.55
C ALA A 47 -1.85 17.21 14.53
N ILE A 48 -2.84 16.83 15.38
CA ILE A 48 -4.09 17.60 15.55
C ILE A 48 -3.78 19.01 16.06
N PHE A 49 -2.90 19.14 17.06
CA PHE A 49 -2.52 20.45 17.60
C PHE A 49 -1.87 21.34 16.55
N LYS A 50 -0.95 20.82 15.73
CA LYS A 50 -0.34 21.56 14.63
C LYS A 50 -1.36 22.02 13.61
N PHE A 51 -2.23 21.10 13.19
CA PHE A 51 -3.26 21.39 12.20
C PHE A 51 -4.16 22.53 12.68
N VAL A 52 -4.64 22.47 13.92
CA VAL A 52 -5.46 23.54 14.53
C VAL A 52 -4.68 24.85 14.67
N TYR A 53 -3.42 24.80 15.09
CA TYR A 53 -2.59 25.98 15.28
C TYR A 53 -2.30 26.71 13.95
N VAL A 54 -2.01 25.95 12.90
CA VAL A 54 -1.79 26.47 11.54
C VAL A 54 -3.08 27.11 11.00
N ILE A 55 -4.21 26.43 11.13
CA ILE A 55 -5.52 26.95 10.69
C ILE A 55 -5.86 28.26 11.40
N GLN A 56 -5.67 28.34 12.71
CA GLN A 56 -5.99 29.53 13.49
C GLN A 56 -5.15 30.76 13.08
N ILE A 57 -3.86 30.57 12.81
CA ILE A 57 -2.93 31.68 12.55
C ILE A 57 -2.85 32.02 11.06
N PHE A 58 -2.70 31.03 10.18
CA PHE A 58 -2.46 31.28 8.75
C PHE A 58 -3.75 31.47 7.95
N MET A 59 -4.85 30.81 8.32
CA MET A 59 -6.15 31.08 7.71
C MET A 59 -6.85 32.30 8.33
N HIS A 60 -6.13 33.07 9.17
CA HIS A 60 -6.63 34.28 9.85
C HIS A 60 -7.88 34.07 10.72
N LEU A 61 -8.34 32.85 10.95
CA LEU A 61 -9.57 32.57 11.72
C LEU A 61 -9.53 33.11 13.15
N LYS A 62 -8.35 33.20 13.77
CA LYS A 62 -8.18 33.86 15.06
C LYS A 62 -8.58 35.35 15.02
N TYR A 63 -8.39 36.00 13.88
CA TYR A 63 -8.65 37.42 13.65
C TYR A 63 -9.94 37.65 12.85
N ASP A 64 -10.56 36.58 12.36
CA ASP A 64 -11.82 36.61 11.63
C ASP A 64 -13.02 36.46 12.58
N ASN A 65 -14.22 36.72 12.08
CA ASN A 65 -15.43 36.61 12.89
C ASN A 65 -15.62 35.16 13.36
N LYS A 66 -16.05 34.98 14.62
CA LYS A 66 -16.38 33.68 15.22
C LYS A 66 -17.33 32.85 14.35
N PHE A 67 -18.17 33.50 13.55
CA PHE A 67 -19.04 32.82 12.58
C PHE A 67 -18.26 31.94 11.59
N PHE A 68 -17.18 32.43 10.98
CA PHE A 68 -16.39 31.67 10.01
C PHE A 68 -15.61 30.53 10.66
N THR A 69 -15.12 30.77 11.89
CA THR A 69 -14.49 29.71 12.69
C THR A 69 -15.49 28.60 13.01
N ILE A 70 -16.71 28.95 13.45
CA ILE A 70 -17.77 27.97 13.72
C ILE A 70 -18.14 27.19 12.46
N LEU A 71 -18.27 27.87 11.31
CA LEU A 71 -18.62 27.24 10.04
C LEU A 71 -17.58 26.21 9.59
N LEU A 72 -16.28 26.51 9.74
CA LEU A 72 -15.20 25.56 9.43
C LEU A 72 -15.27 24.31 10.31
N PHE A 73 -15.33 24.48 11.64
CA PHE A 73 -15.36 23.36 12.58
C PHE A 73 -16.64 22.53 12.47
N PHE A 74 -17.77 23.16 12.15
CA PHE A 74 -19.01 22.46 11.84
C PHE A 74 -18.88 21.59 10.59
N GLY A 75 -18.27 22.11 9.51
CA GLY A 75 -17.99 21.34 8.30
C GLY A 75 -17.05 20.16 8.55
N LEU A 76 -15.99 20.35 9.35
CA LEU A 76 -15.08 19.27 9.74
C LEU A 76 -15.80 18.20 10.57
N PHE A 77 -16.63 18.60 11.52
CA PHE A 77 -17.43 17.67 12.32
C PHE A 77 -18.42 16.87 11.45
N LEU A 78 -19.09 17.54 10.52
CA LEU A 78 -19.98 16.88 9.56
C LEU A 78 -19.21 15.86 8.73
N ALA A 79 -18.05 16.22 8.17
CA ALA A 79 -17.23 15.32 7.35
C ALA A 79 -16.73 14.09 8.13
N VAL A 80 -16.22 14.29 9.35
CA VAL A 80 -15.83 13.18 10.24
C VAL A 80 -17.04 12.32 10.58
N GLY A 81 -18.20 12.94 10.83
CA GLY A 81 -19.47 12.25 11.09
C GLY A 81 -19.93 11.42 9.90
N THR A 82 -19.86 11.93 8.67
CA THR A 82 -20.25 11.19 7.46
C THR A 82 -19.28 10.07 7.17
N ILE A 83 -17.98 10.27 7.35
CA ILE A 83 -16.98 9.19 7.21
C ILE A 83 -17.24 8.12 8.27
N SER A 84 -17.46 8.50 9.52
CA SER A 84 -17.76 7.54 10.61
C SER A 84 -19.08 6.79 10.38
N ALA A 85 -20.10 7.48 9.84
CA ALA A 85 -21.37 6.88 9.47
C ALA A 85 -21.22 5.93 8.29
N LEU A 86 -20.45 6.32 7.26
CA LEU A 86 -20.12 5.46 6.12
C LEU A 86 -19.38 4.22 6.59
N MET A 87 -18.33 4.35 7.40
CA MET A 87 -17.62 3.20 7.98
C MET A 87 -18.61 2.27 8.71
N LYS A 88 -19.50 2.81 9.56
CA LYS A 88 -20.52 2.01 10.26
C LYS A 88 -21.59 1.38 9.35
N ILE A 89 -21.91 1.99 8.21
CA ILE A 89 -22.87 1.46 7.23
C ILE A 89 -22.19 0.33 6.45
N TYR A 90 -20.95 0.52 6.02
CA TYR A 90 -20.16 -0.54 5.39
C TYR A 90 -19.88 -1.70 6.36
N ASP A 91 -19.65 -1.44 7.65
CA ASP A 91 -19.52 -2.48 8.69
C ASP A 91 -20.80 -3.32 8.88
N ARG A 92 -21.98 -2.81 8.48
CA ARG A 92 -23.28 -3.48 8.68
C ARG A 92 -23.82 -4.23 7.47
N ASP A 93 -23.38 -3.89 6.26
CA ASP A 93 -23.85 -4.50 5.01
C ASP A 93 -22.72 -5.10 4.15
N PHE A 94 -21.47 -5.10 4.63
CA PHE A 94 -20.46 -5.98 4.03
C PHE A 94 -20.67 -7.40 4.58
N THR A 95 -21.68 -8.11 4.07
CA THR A 95 -21.57 -9.57 3.97
C THR A 95 -20.38 -9.84 3.07
N LEU A 96 -19.23 -9.97 3.71
CA LEU A 96 -17.98 -10.31 3.07
C LEU A 96 -18.21 -11.66 2.39
N PRO A 97 -17.94 -11.81 1.07
CA PRO A 97 -17.70 -13.14 0.54
C PRO A 97 -16.60 -13.74 1.41
N SER A 98 -16.68 -15.05 1.68
CA SER A 98 -15.94 -15.74 2.75
C SER A 98 -14.43 -15.47 2.81
N PHE A 99 -13.82 -14.96 1.74
CA PHE A 99 -12.40 -14.60 1.68
C PHE A 99 -11.99 -13.39 2.53
N MET A 100 -12.86 -12.40 2.77
CA MET A 100 -12.47 -11.19 3.55
C MET A 100 -12.77 -11.29 5.05
N ALA A 101 -13.59 -12.24 5.50
CA ALA A 101 -13.86 -12.45 6.93
C ALA A 101 -12.67 -13.08 7.68
N GLN A 102 -11.72 -13.68 6.96
CA GLN A 102 -10.54 -14.33 7.54
C GLN A 102 -9.44 -13.32 7.96
N SER A 103 -9.48 -12.06 7.50
CA SER A 103 -8.33 -11.15 7.63
C SER A 103 -8.42 -10.12 8.76
N MET A 104 -9.51 -10.05 9.54
CA MET A 104 -9.68 -9.03 10.60
C MET A 104 -10.14 -9.55 11.97
N GLY A 105 -9.74 -10.77 12.37
CA GLY A 105 -10.08 -11.24 13.71
C GLY A 105 -9.30 -12.46 14.17
N HIS A 106 -8.04 -12.28 14.59
CA HIS A 106 -7.47 -13.07 15.68
C HIS A 106 -6.43 -12.24 16.43
N GLU A 107 -6.91 -11.49 17.43
CA GLU A 107 -6.09 -11.04 18.55
C GLU A 107 -5.82 -12.24 19.47
N GLU A 108 -4.59 -12.29 19.98
CA GLU A 108 -3.99 -13.42 20.69
C GLU A 108 -4.85 -13.92 21.86
N THR A 109 -5.09 -15.23 21.89
CA THR A 109 -5.23 -15.96 23.15
C THR A 109 -4.15 -17.00 23.18
N SER A 110 -3.07 -16.66 23.89
CA SER A 110 -2.05 -17.58 24.37
C SER A 110 -2.71 -18.77 25.05
N THR A 111 -2.67 -19.93 24.42
CA THR A 111 -2.82 -21.20 25.11
C THR A 111 -1.76 -22.15 24.57
N ASP A 112 -0.80 -22.42 25.45
CA ASP A 112 0.23 -23.44 25.33
C ASP A 112 -0.40 -24.81 24.98
N HIS A 113 -0.13 -25.30 23.77
CA HIS A 113 -0.13 -26.74 23.54
C HIS A 113 0.91 -27.11 22.48
N SER A 114 2.05 -27.60 22.99
CA SER A 114 2.97 -28.47 22.29
C SER A 114 2.23 -29.53 21.47
N GLY A 115 2.37 -29.45 20.15
CA GLY A 115 1.83 -30.40 19.19
C GLY A 115 2.56 -30.27 17.88
N GLU A 116 3.67 -30.99 17.78
CA GLU A 116 4.42 -31.27 16.56
C GLU A 116 3.46 -31.64 15.41
N SER A 117 3.47 -30.90 14.30
CA SER A 117 3.10 -31.44 13.01
C SER A 117 3.75 -30.67 11.88
N ASP A 118 4.76 -31.31 11.28
CA ASP A 118 5.28 -31.05 9.95
C ASP A 118 4.15 -30.74 8.94
N GLN A 119 4.23 -29.58 8.28
CA GLN A 119 3.69 -29.43 6.93
C GLN A 119 4.80 -28.95 6.03
N ALA A 120 5.53 -29.95 5.53
CA ALA A 120 6.34 -29.81 4.33
C ALA A 120 5.44 -29.39 3.17
N SER A 121 5.94 -28.46 2.37
CA SER A 121 5.50 -28.18 1.00
C SER A 121 5.19 -29.49 0.27
N VAL A 122 3.93 -29.73 -0.06
CA VAL A 122 3.58 -30.82 -0.97
C VAL A 122 4.07 -30.40 -2.35
N VAL A 123 5.27 -30.85 -2.71
CA VAL A 123 5.77 -30.74 -4.06
C VAL A 123 4.92 -31.68 -4.90
N GLU A 124 4.04 -31.11 -5.72
CA GLU A 124 3.20 -31.86 -6.64
C GLU A 124 4.11 -32.57 -7.67
N ASP A 125 4.04 -33.90 -7.75
CA ASP A 125 4.89 -34.70 -8.64
C ASP A 125 4.33 -34.66 -10.07
N CYS A 126 4.70 -33.60 -10.80
CA CYS A 126 4.33 -33.40 -12.19
C CYS A 126 5.21 -34.27 -13.11
N ALA A 127 4.76 -35.49 -13.41
CA ALA A 127 5.50 -36.42 -14.26
C ALA A 127 5.69 -35.91 -15.72
N GLU A 128 4.77 -35.08 -16.20
CA GLU A 128 4.85 -34.42 -17.51
C GLU A 128 4.19 -33.04 -17.40
N ARG A 129 4.90 -31.98 -17.83
CA ARG A 129 4.37 -30.62 -17.79
C ARG A 129 3.80 -30.20 -19.14
N VAL A 130 2.64 -29.56 -19.12
CA VAL A 130 1.96 -29.07 -20.33
C VAL A 130 2.47 -27.66 -20.66
N PRO A 131 2.92 -27.38 -21.90
CA PRO A 131 3.29 -26.02 -22.27
C PRO A 131 2.05 -25.12 -22.29
N PHE A 132 2.15 -23.93 -21.68
CA PHE A 132 1.08 -22.95 -21.63
C PHE A 132 1.64 -21.55 -21.92
N ASP A 133 1.18 -20.92 -23.00
CA ASP A 133 1.67 -19.61 -23.41
C ASP A 133 0.74 -18.51 -22.92
N ILE A 134 1.33 -17.45 -22.36
CA ILE A 134 0.62 -16.25 -21.89
C ILE A 134 1.25 -15.04 -22.58
N GLU A 135 0.43 -14.13 -23.08
CA GLU A 135 0.88 -12.82 -23.54
C GLU A 135 0.19 -11.75 -22.68
N ILE A 136 0.97 -10.79 -22.17
CA ILE A 136 0.47 -9.67 -21.38
C ILE A 136 1.10 -8.38 -21.90
N ILE A 137 0.29 -7.33 -22.03
CA ILE A 137 0.70 -6.03 -22.56
C ILE A 137 0.76 -5.03 -21.40
N ALA A 138 1.95 -4.48 -21.13
CA ALA A 138 2.11 -3.32 -20.27
C ALA A 138 2.01 -2.03 -21.07
N SER A 139 1.13 -1.11 -20.67
CA SER A 139 0.84 0.13 -21.39
C SER A 139 0.76 1.35 -20.46
N ASP A 140 0.89 2.54 -21.05
CA ASP A 140 0.69 3.80 -20.33
C ASP A 140 -0.79 3.99 -19.90
N PRO A 141 -1.07 4.55 -18.71
CA PRO A 141 -0.14 5.17 -17.78
C PRO A 141 0.34 4.25 -16.63
N MET A 142 0.40 2.91 -16.79
CA MET A 142 0.75 1.84 -15.82
C MET A 142 -0.38 0.79 -15.74
N ASN A 143 -0.68 0.10 -16.84
CA ASN A 143 -1.70 -0.95 -16.86
C ASN A 143 -1.15 -2.23 -17.49
N PHE A 144 -1.56 -3.37 -16.94
CA PHE A 144 -1.66 -4.60 -17.71
C PHE A 144 -3.01 -4.63 -18.43
N ASP A 145 -3.07 -5.31 -19.58
CA ASP A 145 -4.30 -5.50 -20.36
C ASP A 145 -5.18 -6.65 -19.82
N ILE A 146 -4.65 -7.43 -18.87
CA ILE A 146 -5.30 -8.58 -18.24
C ILE A 146 -5.26 -8.42 -16.72
N ASP A 147 -6.39 -8.72 -16.07
CA ASP A 147 -6.55 -8.67 -14.61
C ASP A 147 -6.59 -10.07 -13.95
N GLU A 148 -6.76 -11.13 -14.74
CA GLU A 148 -6.90 -12.51 -14.28
C GLU A 148 -6.22 -13.48 -15.25
N ILE A 149 -5.43 -14.40 -14.71
CA ILE A 149 -4.78 -15.48 -15.46
C ILE A 149 -5.16 -16.80 -14.80
N VAL A 150 -5.69 -17.74 -15.58
CA VAL A 150 -5.97 -19.11 -15.13
C VAL A 150 -5.10 -20.07 -15.92
N VAL A 151 -4.34 -20.92 -15.21
CA VAL A 151 -3.39 -21.86 -15.80
C VAL A 151 -3.65 -23.27 -15.27
N PRO A 152 -3.55 -24.32 -16.09
CA PRO A 152 -3.60 -25.69 -15.58
C PRO A 152 -2.42 -25.98 -14.63
N SER A 153 -2.68 -26.77 -13.61
CA SER A 153 -1.66 -27.42 -12.78
C SER A 153 -0.68 -28.21 -13.64
N CYS A 154 0.56 -28.35 -13.14
CA CYS A 154 1.64 -28.98 -13.87
C CYS A 154 1.88 -28.38 -15.27
N SER A 155 1.85 -27.05 -15.39
CA SER A 155 2.20 -26.38 -16.65
C SER A 155 3.65 -25.88 -16.65
N THR A 156 4.27 -25.81 -17.83
CA THR A 156 5.45 -24.99 -18.10
C THR A 156 4.97 -23.76 -18.84
N ILE A 157 4.99 -22.63 -18.16
CA ILE A 157 4.44 -21.37 -18.63
C ILE A 157 5.50 -20.62 -19.43
N THR A 158 5.15 -20.18 -20.64
CA THR A 158 5.92 -19.16 -21.37
C THR A 158 5.14 -17.86 -21.33
N LEU A 159 5.56 -16.94 -20.47
CA LEU A 159 4.97 -15.61 -20.37
C LEU A 159 5.72 -14.63 -21.27
N THR A 160 5.02 -14.00 -22.20
CA THR A 160 5.52 -12.91 -23.03
C THR A 160 4.98 -11.59 -22.52
N LEU A 161 5.88 -10.73 -22.02
CA LEU A 161 5.56 -9.36 -21.62
C LEU A 161 5.89 -8.40 -22.77
N VAL A 162 4.85 -7.82 -23.36
CA VAL A 162 4.96 -6.76 -24.37
C VAL A 162 4.92 -5.42 -23.65
N ASN A 163 6.05 -4.72 -23.56
CA ASN A 163 6.08 -3.38 -22.99
C ASN A 163 5.82 -2.32 -24.08
N ASP A 164 4.55 -1.94 -24.27
CA ASP A 164 4.11 -0.85 -25.15
C ASP A 164 3.87 0.44 -24.33
N SER A 165 4.80 0.75 -23.44
CA SER A 165 4.78 1.93 -22.59
C SER A 165 6.11 2.68 -22.67
N ASN A 166 6.09 3.93 -22.17
CA ASN A 166 7.31 4.71 -22.01
C ASN A 166 8.07 4.44 -20.69
N MET A 167 7.64 3.45 -19.91
CA MET A 167 8.20 3.09 -18.60
C MET A 167 8.75 1.67 -18.60
N GLU A 168 9.46 1.29 -17.53
CA GLU A 168 9.95 -0.07 -17.34
C GLU A 168 8.93 -0.90 -16.56
N HIS A 169 8.76 -2.16 -16.96
CA HIS A 169 7.81 -3.07 -16.34
C HIS A 169 8.41 -4.46 -16.16
N ASN A 170 7.98 -5.15 -15.12
CA ASN A 170 8.28 -6.56 -14.93
C ASN A 170 6.99 -7.31 -14.62
N PHE A 171 7.10 -8.63 -14.59
CA PHE A 171 6.05 -9.50 -14.11
C PHE A 171 6.62 -10.31 -12.95
N VAL A 172 5.96 -10.26 -11.81
CA VAL A 172 6.32 -11.03 -10.61
C VAL A 172 5.09 -11.78 -10.15
N LEU A 173 5.21 -13.09 -9.98
CA LEU A 173 4.19 -13.96 -9.41
C LEU A 173 4.49 -14.16 -7.93
N ILE A 174 3.48 -13.97 -7.10
CA ILE A 174 3.60 -14.01 -5.65
C ILE A 174 2.45 -14.79 -5.00
N SER A 175 2.64 -15.15 -3.74
CA SER A 175 1.57 -15.64 -2.86
C SER A 175 0.41 -14.63 -2.76
N GLU A 176 -0.82 -15.12 -2.66
CA GLU A 176 -2.02 -14.28 -2.50
C GLU A 176 -1.89 -13.33 -1.28
N GLY A 177 -2.34 -12.08 -1.43
CA GLY A 177 -2.35 -11.08 -0.36
C GLY A 177 -1.00 -10.47 0.00
N LYS A 178 0.10 -10.87 -0.66
CA LYS A 178 1.46 -10.39 -0.37
C LYS A 178 1.91 -9.19 -1.20
N GLY A 179 1.06 -8.67 -2.09
CA GLY A 179 1.42 -7.60 -3.03
C GLY A 179 2.03 -6.35 -2.39
N ASN A 180 1.46 -5.86 -1.28
CA ASN A 180 2.00 -4.68 -0.57
C ASN A 180 3.41 -4.94 0.01
N GLU A 181 3.60 -6.08 0.66
CA GLU A 181 4.85 -6.45 1.32
C GLU A 181 5.98 -6.59 0.30
N ILE A 182 5.71 -7.32 -0.78
CA ILE A 182 6.67 -7.51 -1.88
C ILE A 182 6.96 -6.20 -2.61
N ALA A 183 5.95 -5.38 -2.90
CA ALA A 183 6.17 -4.10 -3.58
C ALA A 183 6.99 -3.10 -2.74
N MET A 184 6.87 -3.14 -1.41
CA MET A 184 7.73 -2.34 -0.53
C MET A 184 9.16 -2.87 -0.51
N ALA A 185 9.35 -4.18 -0.35
CA ALA A 185 10.68 -4.80 -0.34
C ALA A 185 11.40 -4.67 -1.69
N ALA A 186 10.66 -4.63 -2.80
CA ALA A 186 11.18 -4.44 -4.15
C ALA A 186 12.00 -3.14 -4.29
N VAL A 187 11.62 -2.08 -3.57
CA VAL A 187 12.34 -0.80 -3.58
C VAL A 187 13.78 -0.99 -3.08
N ASP A 188 13.97 -1.79 -2.04
CA ASP A 188 15.28 -2.09 -1.47
C ASP A 188 16.09 -3.06 -2.34
N ALA A 189 15.43 -3.97 -3.05
CA ALA A 189 16.08 -4.86 -4.02
C ALA A 189 16.74 -4.08 -5.17
N GLY A 190 16.10 -3.01 -5.61
CA GLY A 190 16.65 -2.04 -6.55
C GLY A 190 16.78 -2.56 -8.00
N PRO A 191 17.24 -1.70 -8.91
CA PRO A 191 17.23 -1.97 -10.36
C PRO A 191 18.19 -3.08 -10.79
N LEU A 192 19.27 -3.33 -10.04
CA LEU A 192 20.22 -4.42 -10.33
C LEU A 192 19.61 -5.81 -10.15
N ASN A 193 18.57 -5.90 -9.30
CA ASN A 193 17.81 -7.12 -9.07
C ASN A 193 16.43 -7.05 -9.75
N ASN A 194 16.25 -6.20 -10.77
CA ASN A 194 14.98 -6.00 -11.48
C ASN A 194 13.81 -5.59 -10.57
N TYR A 195 14.08 -5.01 -9.39
CA TYR A 195 13.09 -4.77 -8.34
C TYR A 195 12.36 -6.04 -7.89
N VAL A 196 13.02 -7.20 -7.92
CA VAL A 196 12.50 -8.45 -7.37
C VAL A 196 13.23 -8.72 -6.04
N PRO A 197 12.55 -8.64 -4.87
CA PRO A 197 13.17 -8.92 -3.59
C PRO A 197 13.36 -10.42 -3.36
N GLU A 198 14.33 -10.78 -2.53
CA GLU A 198 14.44 -12.14 -2.00
C GLU A 198 13.35 -12.35 -0.93
N SER A 199 12.37 -13.19 -1.24
CA SER A 199 11.28 -13.57 -0.33
C SER A 199 10.74 -14.95 -0.70
N GLU A 200 10.28 -15.71 0.29
CA GLU A 200 9.60 -16.99 0.07
C GLU A 200 8.23 -16.81 -0.60
N ASP A 201 7.64 -15.62 -0.50
CA ASP A 201 6.38 -15.27 -1.15
C ASP A 201 6.54 -14.87 -2.63
N VAL A 202 7.77 -14.82 -3.16
CA VAL A 202 8.02 -14.60 -4.59
C VAL A 202 8.22 -15.96 -5.27
N LEU A 203 7.22 -16.36 -6.05
CA LEU A 203 7.19 -17.65 -6.74
C LEU A 203 7.92 -17.60 -8.09
N PHE A 204 7.83 -16.46 -8.77
CA PHE A 204 8.58 -16.18 -9.98
C PHE A 204 8.84 -14.68 -10.13
N GLY A 205 10.07 -14.33 -10.54
CA GLY A 205 10.47 -12.95 -10.79
C GLY A 205 11.04 -12.77 -12.20
N GLY A 206 10.32 -12.05 -13.05
CA GLY A 206 10.76 -11.68 -14.39
C GLY A 206 11.83 -10.58 -14.41
N ALA A 207 12.53 -10.46 -15.53
CA ALA A 207 13.45 -9.33 -15.75
C ALA A 207 12.68 -8.01 -15.90
N LEU A 208 13.38 -6.89 -15.67
CA LEU A 208 12.81 -5.57 -15.87
C LEU A 208 12.89 -5.16 -17.35
N VAL A 209 11.75 -5.29 -18.04
CA VAL A 209 11.61 -5.06 -19.48
C VAL A 209 11.60 -3.57 -19.78
N LYS A 210 12.48 -3.17 -20.72
CA LYS A 210 12.66 -1.77 -21.13
C LYS A 210 11.49 -1.25 -21.98
N PRO A 211 11.31 0.08 -22.09
CA PRO A 211 10.28 0.67 -22.94
C PRO A 211 10.36 0.17 -24.39
N GLN A 212 9.20 -0.12 -24.99
CA GLN A 212 9.05 -0.61 -26.37
C GLN A 212 9.78 -1.93 -26.67
N ILE A 213 10.07 -2.74 -25.64
CA ILE A 213 10.69 -4.07 -25.78
C ILE A 213 9.70 -5.16 -25.37
N THR A 214 9.76 -6.29 -26.07
CA THR A 214 9.06 -7.51 -25.70
C THR A 214 10.07 -8.53 -25.19
N GLU A 215 9.81 -9.13 -24.04
CA GLU A 215 10.61 -10.24 -23.50
C GLU A 215 9.71 -11.40 -23.10
N SER A 216 10.24 -12.62 -23.19
CA SER A 216 9.55 -13.83 -22.76
C SER A 216 10.33 -14.52 -21.64
N PHE A 217 9.60 -15.05 -20.68
CA PHE A 217 10.12 -15.80 -19.54
C PHE A 217 9.47 -17.16 -19.48
N THR A 218 10.24 -18.16 -19.05
CA THR A 218 9.72 -19.52 -18.85
C THR A 218 9.85 -19.91 -17.39
N PHE A 219 8.74 -20.34 -16.80
CA PHE A 219 8.70 -20.83 -15.42
C PHE A 219 7.62 -21.90 -15.28
N ASP A 220 7.74 -22.66 -14.21
CA ASP A 220 6.83 -23.75 -13.89
C ASP A 220 5.64 -23.20 -13.10
N SER A 221 4.42 -23.69 -13.40
CA SER A 221 3.25 -23.34 -12.59
C SER A 221 3.51 -23.74 -11.13
N PRO A 222 3.11 -22.92 -10.15
CA PRO A 222 3.08 -23.33 -8.75
C PRO A 222 2.00 -24.43 -8.54
N PRO A 223 1.91 -25.03 -7.35
CA PRO A 223 0.85 -25.98 -7.01
C PRO A 223 -0.55 -25.37 -7.20
N ILE A 224 -1.57 -26.21 -7.30
CA ILE A 224 -2.99 -25.78 -7.34
C ILE A 224 -3.28 -24.78 -6.21
N GLY A 225 -3.87 -23.64 -6.56
CA GLY A 225 -4.15 -22.58 -5.60
C GLY A 225 -4.34 -21.21 -6.25
N GLU A 226 -4.51 -20.22 -5.38
CA GLU A 226 -4.71 -18.82 -5.73
C GLU A 226 -3.43 -18.01 -5.43
N TYR A 227 -3.10 -17.13 -6.36
CA TYR A 227 -1.88 -16.32 -6.35
C TYR A 227 -2.19 -14.92 -6.91
N GLU A 228 -1.21 -14.03 -6.82
CA GLU A 228 -1.29 -12.70 -7.42
C GLU A 228 -0.09 -12.48 -8.35
N PHE A 229 -0.30 -11.78 -9.46
CA PHE A 229 0.80 -11.24 -10.26
C PHE A 229 0.82 -9.72 -10.18
N LEU A 230 2.00 -9.11 -10.25
CA LEU A 230 2.15 -7.66 -10.24
C LEU A 230 3.43 -7.16 -10.95
N CYS A 231 3.44 -5.86 -11.25
CA CYS A 231 4.65 -5.13 -11.57
C CYS A 231 5.24 -4.51 -10.28
N THR A 232 6.44 -4.93 -9.90
CA THR A 232 7.14 -4.44 -8.70
C THR A 232 8.03 -3.22 -8.97
N PHE A 233 8.09 -2.72 -10.21
CA PHE A 233 8.74 -1.43 -10.48
C PHE A 233 8.12 -0.34 -9.57
N PRO A 234 8.95 0.53 -8.94
CA PRO A 234 8.49 1.36 -7.83
C PRO A 234 7.22 2.16 -8.12
N GLY A 235 6.16 1.89 -7.36
CA GLY A 235 4.87 2.57 -7.44
C GLY A 235 3.86 1.97 -8.43
N HIS A 236 4.26 1.02 -9.29
CA HIS A 236 3.38 0.47 -10.34
C HIS A 236 2.37 -0.55 -9.80
N TYR A 237 2.76 -1.33 -8.79
CA TYR A 237 1.94 -2.37 -8.13
C TYR A 237 0.50 -1.92 -7.78
N VAL A 238 0.31 -0.63 -7.48
CA VAL A 238 -1.00 -0.07 -7.11
C VAL A 238 -2.04 -0.30 -8.21
N PHE A 239 -1.63 -0.26 -9.47
CA PHE A 239 -2.49 -0.41 -10.64
C PHE A 239 -2.18 -1.65 -11.47
N MET A 240 -0.93 -2.10 -11.47
CA MET A 240 -0.45 -3.21 -12.28
C MET A 240 -0.37 -4.49 -11.46
N LYS A 241 -1.53 -5.08 -11.22
CA LYS A 241 -1.68 -6.36 -10.53
C LYS A 241 -2.94 -7.08 -10.96
N GLY A 242 -2.96 -8.40 -10.81
CA GLY A 242 -4.11 -9.24 -11.10
C GLY A 242 -4.06 -10.57 -10.36
N SER A 243 -5.12 -11.37 -10.50
CA SER A 243 -5.19 -12.71 -9.91
C SER A 243 -4.55 -13.75 -10.83
N PHE A 244 -3.93 -14.76 -10.22
CA PHE A 244 -3.35 -15.88 -10.92
C PHE A 244 -3.83 -17.17 -10.25
N THR A 245 -4.64 -17.96 -10.96
CA THR A 245 -5.23 -19.20 -10.43
C THR A 245 -4.62 -20.41 -11.13
N VAL A 246 -4.27 -21.43 -10.35
CA VAL A 246 -3.83 -22.73 -10.88
C VAL A 246 -4.88 -23.79 -10.59
N GLU A 247 -5.36 -24.48 -11.63
CA GLU A 247 -6.43 -25.50 -11.55
C GLU A 247 -6.11 -26.87 -12.16
#